data_AF-A0A7G4RI58-F1
#
_entry.id   AF-A0A7G4RI58-F1
#
_cell.length_a   1.000
_cell.length_b   1.000
_cell.length_c   1.000
_cell.angle_alpha   90.00
_cell.angle_beta   90.00
_cell.angle_gamma   90.00
#
_symmetry.space_group_name_H-M   'P 1'
#
loop_
_entity.id
_entity.type
_entity.pdbx_description
1 polymer ?
#
loop_
_entity_poly.entity_id
_entity_poly.type
_entity_poly.pdbx_seq_one_letter_code
_entity_poly.pdbx_strand_id
1 'polypeptide(L)'
;MLWALISLFFFWLVFRELTGRLPISRGYLIVSLSLALLFAWPPFHHWRFERFLTHVANQLTEGRPAKVHCNTLFDTLFDEQPRVYGHADPKTGYIVIQYPKCSLLMSYVKHPQRATLDELISLNILTHESMHARGEYNEAKTECEAVQRNYRTAKLLGVPANIAKQNALDYYKNFYLARNDGYFSKECAPGKAMDDHLKDSTWDESVP
;
A
#
# COMPACT_ATOMS: atom_id res chain seq x y z
N MET A 1 -17.41 6.07 2.31
CA MET A 1 -18.49 6.50 3.23
C MET A 1 -19.84 5.80 2.98
N LEU A 2 -20.32 5.65 1.73
CA LEU A 2 -21.63 5.03 1.44
C LEU A 2 -21.82 3.62 2.03
N TRP A 3 -20.83 2.74 1.88
CA TRP A 3 -20.86 1.37 2.43
C TRP A 3 -21.08 1.34 3.95
N ALA A 4 -20.45 2.26 4.69
CA ALA A 4 -20.62 2.37 6.13
C ALA A 4 -22.04 2.84 6.51
N LEU A 5 -22.62 3.78 5.76
CA LEU A 5 -24.00 4.24 5.99
C LEU A 5 -25.02 3.13 5.74
N ILE A 6 -24.84 2.36 4.66
CA ILE A 6 -25.72 1.20 4.36
C ILE A 6 -25.57 0.13 5.44
N SER A 7 -24.35 -0.15 5.90
CA SER A 7 -24.11 -1.08 7.01
C SER A 7 -24.81 -0.64 8.29
N LEU A 8 -24.68 0.63 8.68
CA LEU A 8 -25.34 1.20 9.85
C LEU A 8 -26.86 1.15 9.75
N PHE A 9 -27.43 1.36 8.56
CA PHE A 9 -28.85 1.19 8.33
C PHE A 9 -29.32 -0.25 8.60
N PHE A 10 -28.60 -1.27 8.11
CA PHE A 10 -28.95 -2.66 8.39
C PHE A 10 -28.73 -3.05 9.86
N PHE A 11 -27.69 -2.52 10.53
CA PHE A 11 -27.53 -2.68 11.98
C PHE A 11 -28.68 -2.04 12.76
N TRP A 12 -29.16 -0.88 12.32
CA TRP A 12 -30.33 -0.26 12.91
C TRP A 12 -31.60 -1.10 12.71
N LEU A 13 -31.78 -1.73 11.55
CA LEU A 13 -32.89 -2.66 11.31
C LEU A 13 -32.84 -3.88 12.26
N VAL A 14 -31.65 -4.45 12.47
CA VAL A 14 -31.44 -5.53 13.46
C VAL A 14 -31.77 -5.05 14.87
N PHE A 15 -31.26 -3.89 15.27
CA PHE A 15 -31.53 -3.31 16.59
C PHE A 15 -33.01 -3.05 16.81
N ARG A 16 -33.70 -2.50 15.81
CA ARG A 16 -35.14 -2.23 15.84
C ARG A 16 -35.95 -3.51 16.00
N GLU A 17 -35.58 -4.59 15.32
CA GLU A 17 -36.26 -5.88 15.43
C GLU A 17 -36.07 -6.50 16.82
N LEU A 18 -34.86 -6.41 17.40
CA LEU A 18 -34.55 -6.95 18.73
C LEU A 18 -35.20 -6.15 19.88
N THR A 19 -35.45 -4.85 19.68
CA THR A 19 -36.04 -3.95 20.69
C THR A 19 -37.52 -3.68 20.45
N GLY A 20 -38.08 -4.19 19.35
CA GLY A 20 -39.47 -4.01 18.96
C GLY A 20 -40.45 -4.78 19.84
N ARG A 21 -41.73 -4.40 19.76
CA ARG A 21 -42.84 -5.07 20.46
C ARG A 21 -43.48 -6.21 19.64
N LEU A 22 -43.01 -6.42 18.42
CA LEU A 22 -43.50 -7.45 17.49
C LEU A 22 -42.73 -8.77 17.70
N PRO A 23 -43.33 -9.92 17.35
CA PRO A 23 -42.63 -11.19 17.41
C PRO A 23 -41.44 -11.20 16.44
N ILE A 24 -40.27 -11.60 16.95
CA ILE A 24 -39.00 -11.56 16.23
C ILE A 24 -39.01 -12.52 15.04
N SER A 25 -38.76 -11.99 13.85
CA SER A 25 -38.56 -12.80 12.64
C SER A 25 -37.09 -13.22 12.49
N ARG A 26 -36.81 -14.51 12.74
CA ARG A 26 -35.45 -15.07 12.62
C ARG A 26 -34.86 -14.90 11.20
N GLY A 27 -35.68 -15.10 10.17
CA GLY A 27 -35.24 -14.95 8.77
C GLY A 27 -34.83 -13.51 8.45
N TYR A 28 -35.64 -12.55 8.90
CA TYR A 28 -35.36 -11.13 8.72
C TYR A 28 -34.06 -10.70 9.42
N LEU A 29 -33.85 -11.16 10.66
CA LEU A 29 -32.62 -10.90 11.40
C LEU A 29 -31.38 -11.45 10.69
N ILE A 30 -31.43 -12.69 10.21
CA ILE A 30 -30.30 -13.32 9.50
C ILE A 30 -29.96 -12.52 8.24
N VAL A 31 -30.96 -12.17 7.44
CA VAL A 31 -30.75 -11.40 6.19
C VAL A 31 -30.19 -10.01 6.51
N SER A 32 -30.80 -9.29 7.45
CA SER A 32 -30.37 -7.93 7.80
C SER A 32 -28.96 -7.91 8.39
N LEU A 33 -28.63 -8.85 9.29
CA LEU A 33 -27.30 -8.97 9.86
C LEU A 33 -26.25 -9.35 8.80
N SER A 34 -26.59 -10.28 7.91
CA SER A 34 -25.69 -10.68 6.81
C SER A 34 -25.38 -9.48 5.91
N LEU A 35 -26.39 -8.69 5.55
CA LEU A 35 -26.21 -7.47 4.77
C LEU A 35 -25.37 -6.44 5.55
N ALA A 36 -25.65 -6.22 6.84
CA ALA A 36 -24.87 -5.30 7.67
C ALA A 36 -23.36 -5.63 7.65
N LEU A 37 -23.03 -6.92 7.82
CA LEU A 37 -21.64 -7.41 7.80
C LEU A 37 -21.01 -7.31 6.40
N LEU A 38 -21.76 -7.65 5.34
CA LEU A 38 -21.30 -7.51 3.95
C LEU A 38 -20.97 -6.06 3.60
N PHE A 39 -21.80 -5.11 3.99
CA PHE A 39 -21.56 -3.68 3.76
C PHE A 39 -20.49 -3.08 4.68
N ALA A 40 -20.26 -3.67 5.87
CA ALA A 40 -19.16 -3.28 6.76
C ALA A 40 -17.79 -3.73 6.25
N TRP A 41 -17.73 -4.78 5.43
CA TRP A 41 -16.49 -5.43 5.03
C TRP A 41 -15.54 -4.52 4.22
N PRO A 42 -15.96 -3.83 3.14
CA PRO A 42 -15.05 -3.00 2.36
C PRO A 42 -14.33 -1.90 3.16
N PRO A 43 -15.00 -1.05 3.97
CA PRO A 43 -14.31 -0.03 4.76
C PRO A 43 -13.42 -0.64 5.85
N PHE A 44 -13.86 -1.73 6.50
CA PHE A 44 -13.03 -2.44 7.48
C PHE A 44 -11.76 -3.00 6.84
N HIS A 45 -11.89 -3.61 5.67
CA HIS A 45 -10.77 -4.19 4.94
C HIS A 45 -9.75 -3.12 4.53
N HIS A 46 -10.22 -1.97 4.01
CA HIS A 46 -9.34 -0.83 3.68
C HIS A 46 -8.62 -0.30 4.92
N TRP A 47 -9.35 0.00 5.99
CA TRP A 47 -8.75 0.49 7.23
C TRP A 47 -7.71 -0.47 7.81
N ARG A 48 -8.00 -1.78 7.80
CA ARG A 48 -7.07 -2.81 8.25
C ARG A 48 -5.80 -2.81 7.38
N PHE A 49 -5.96 -2.69 6.07
CA PHE A 49 -4.83 -2.67 5.13
C PHE A 49 -3.98 -1.41 5.30
N GLU A 50 -4.58 -0.22 5.43
CA GLU A 50 -3.85 1.02 5.73
C GLU A 50 -3.03 0.93 7.02
N ARG A 51 -3.58 0.33 8.07
CA ARG A 51 -2.85 0.10 9.32
C ARG A 51 -1.67 -0.85 9.14
N PHE A 52 -1.84 -1.87 8.30
CA PHE A 52 -0.76 -2.79 7.95
C PHE A 52 0.34 -2.08 7.17
N LEU A 53 -0.01 -1.31 6.13
CA LEU A 53 0.94 -0.50 5.36
C LEU A 53 1.65 0.53 6.24
N THR A 54 0.92 1.16 7.16
CA THR A 54 1.49 2.08 8.16
C THR A 54 2.54 1.38 9.02
N HIS A 55 2.30 0.15 9.46
CA HIS A 55 3.29 -0.61 10.23
C HIS A 55 4.55 -0.88 9.40
N VAL A 56 4.39 -1.29 8.14
CA VAL A 56 5.51 -1.53 7.20
C VAL A 56 6.29 -0.24 6.95
N ALA A 57 5.60 0.88 6.65
CA ALA A 57 6.24 2.18 6.42
C ALA A 57 7.07 2.62 7.62
N ASN A 58 6.56 2.48 8.85
CA ASN A 58 7.31 2.80 10.07
C ASN A 58 8.61 1.98 10.23
N GLN A 59 8.66 0.77 9.66
CA GLN A 59 9.89 -0.04 9.65
C GLN A 59 10.88 0.37 8.55
N LEU A 60 10.40 1.02 7.50
CA LEU A 60 11.21 1.54 6.39
C LEU A 60 11.77 2.93 6.70
N THR A 61 11.07 3.73 7.51
CA THR A 61 11.48 5.09 7.89
C THR A 61 12.49 5.16 9.04
N GLU A 62 13.01 4.01 9.50
CA GLU A 62 14.13 3.90 10.45
C GLU A 62 13.95 4.76 11.72
N GLY A 63 12.72 4.82 12.25
CA GLY A 63 12.39 5.51 13.49
C GLY A 63 11.69 6.86 13.33
N ARG A 64 11.47 7.35 12.10
CA ARG A 64 10.54 8.46 11.87
C ARG A 64 9.10 7.98 11.78
N PRO A 65 8.12 8.71 12.34
CA PRO A 65 6.72 8.32 12.25
C PRO A 65 6.28 8.37 10.78
N ALA A 66 5.61 7.31 10.33
CA ALA A 66 4.96 7.25 9.03
C ALA A 66 3.49 6.84 9.22
N LYS A 67 2.60 7.41 8.42
CA LYS A 67 1.18 7.07 8.40
C LYS A 67 0.71 6.98 6.96
N VAL A 68 0.23 5.81 6.55
CA VAL A 68 -0.23 5.56 5.19
C VAL A 68 -1.75 5.73 5.11
N HIS A 69 -2.19 6.42 4.08
CA HIS A 69 -3.58 6.53 3.67
C HIS A 69 -3.74 6.07 2.22
N CYS A 70 -4.77 5.27 1.97
CA CYS A 70 -5.16 4.79 0.66
C CYS A 70 -6.33 5.62 0.16
N ASN A 71 -6.08 6.50 -0.81
CA ASN A 71 -7.15 7.29 -1.41
C ASN A 71 -8.15 6.39 -2.13
N THR A 72 -9.43 6.66 -1.92
CA THR A 72 -10.49 6.13 -2.78
C THR A 72 -10.58 6.92 -4.08
N LEU A 73 -11.40 6.45 -5.03
CA LEU A 73 -11.67 7.18 -6.27
C LEU A 73 -12.15 8.62 -6.00
N PHE A 74 -13.03 8.80 -5.00
CA PHE A 74 -13.52 10.12 -4.63
C PHE A 74 -12.42 10.97 -4.00
N ASP A 75 -11.60 10.41 -3.11
CA ASP A 75 -10.51 11.16 -2.48
C ASP A 75 -9.50 11.63 -3.53
N THR A 76 -9.15 10.76 -4.49
CA THR A 76 -8.23 11.09 -5.59
C THR A 76 -8.75 12.23 -6.48
N LEU A 77 -10.07 12.33 -6.70
CA LEU A 77 -10.68 13.41 -7.47
C LEU A 77 -10.63 14.77 -6.78
N PHE A 78 -10.58 14.77 -5.44
CA PHE A 78 -10.52 15.99 -4.62
C PHE A 78 -9.15 16.24 -4.00
N ASP A 79 -8.16 15.42 -4.36
CA ASP A 79 -6.78 15.57 -3.93
C ASP A 79 -6.14 16.79 -4.60
N GLU A 80 -5.24 17.48 -3.90
CA GLU A 80 -4.50 18.62 -4.44
C GLU A 80 -3.42 18.19 -5.46
N GLN A 81 -3.05 16.90 -5.47
CA GLN A 81 -2.06 16.30 -6.37
C GLN A 81 -2.62 15.09 -7.14
N PRO A 82 -3.67 15.24 -7.96
CA PRO A 82 -4.38 14.11 -8.59
C PRO A 82 -3.59 13.45 -9.74
N ARG A 83 -2.41 13.98 -10.10
CA ARG A 83 -1.59 13.50 -11.24
C ARG A 83 -0.38 12.66 -10.84
N VAL A 84 -0.14 12.45 -9.55
CA VAL A 84 0.94 11.59 -9.04
C VAL A 84 0.35 10.27 -8.57
N TYR A 85 1.16 9.20 -8.54
CA TYR A 85 0.68 7.87 -8.10
C TYR A 85 0.74 7.67 -6.58
N GLY A 86 1.47 8.54 -5.90
CA GLY A 86 1.58 8.66 -4.45
C GLY A 86 2.22 10.01 -4.13
N HIS A 87 2.15 10.42 -2.87
CA HIS A 87 2.95 11.52 -2.34
C HIS A 87 3.11 11.32 -0.83
N ALA A 88 4.17 11.90 -0.27
CA ALA A 88 4.35 11.99 1.16
C ALA A 88 4.72 13.41 1.58
N ASP A 89 4.36 13.76 2.82
CA ASP A 89 4.88 14.94 3.49
C ASP A 89 6.06 14.53 4.38
N PRO A 90 7.31 14.86 4.02
CA PRO A 90 8.49 14.49 4.80
C PRO A 90 8.53 15.09 6.22
N LYS A 91 7.73 16.14 6.49
CA LYS A 91 7.68 16.78 7.82
C LYS A 91 6.77 16.03 8.77
N THR A 92 5.62 15.56 8.28
CA THR A 92 4.61 14.86 9.11
C THR A 92 4.71 13.34 8.99
N GLY A 93 5.38 12.82 7.96
CA GLY A 93 5.42 11.41 7.62
C GLY A 93 4.10 10.87 7.08
N TYR A 94 3.18 11.75 6.68
CA TYR A 94 1.92 11.35 6.08
C TYR A 94 2.16 10.92 4.64
N ILE A 95 1.77 9.69 4.31
CA ILE A 95 1.92 9.05 3.01
C ILE A 95 0.53 8.83 2.43
N VAL A 96 0.31 9.29 1.21
CA VAL A 96 -0.90 9.05 0.44
C VAL A 96 -0.56 8.20 -0.76
N ILE A 97 -1.25 7.08 -0.91
CA ILE A 97 -1.17 6.23 -2.09
C ILE A 97 -2.46 6.42 -2.88
N GLN A 98 -2.34 6.87 -4.13
CA GLN A 98 -3.48 7.27 -4.95
C GLN A 98 -4.22 6.05 -5.51
N TYR A 99 -5.52 6.22 -5.81
CA TYR A 99 -6.26 5.21 -6.54
C TYR A 99 -5.70 5.06 -7.97
N PRO A 100 -5.55 3.84 -8.53
CA PRO A 100 -5.92 2.53 -7.99
C PRO A 100 -4.78 1.80 -7.27
N LYS A 101 -3.66 2.46 -6.97
CA LYS A 101 -2.39 1.82 -6.56
C LYS A 101 -2.51 1.04 -5.25
N CYS A 102 -3.30 1.49 -4.27
CA CYS A 102 -3.56 0.68 -3.08
C CYS A 102 -4.27 -0.65 -3.38
N SER A 103 -5.22 -0.66 -4.33
CA SER A 103 -5.92 -1.90 -4.72
C SER A 103 -4.98 -2.88 -5.44
N LEU A 104 -4.08 -2.35 -6.28
CA LEU A 104 -3.01 -3.12 -6.91
C LEU A 104 -2.06 -3.69 -5.85
N LEU A 105 -1.65 -2.89 -4.87
CA LEU A 105 -0.78 -3.37 -3.79
C LEU A 105 -1.46 -4.45 -2.94
N MET A 106 -2.75 -4.32 -2.71
CA MET A 106 -3.55 -5.36 -2.04
C MET A 106 -3.60 -6.66 -2.86
N SER A 107 -3.67 -6.54 -4.19
CA SER A 107 -3.68 -7.68 -5.12
C SER A 107 -2.31 -8.36 -5.19
N TYR A 108 -1.24 -7.56 -5.20
CA TYR A 108 0.14 -8.01 -5.05
C TYR A 108 0.32 -8.84 -3.77
N VAL A 109 -0.08 -8.32 -2.61
CA VAL A 109 0.04 -9.02 -1.32
C VAL A 109 -0.74 -10.34 -1.32
N LYS A 110 -1.91 -10.37 -1.98
CA LYS A 110 -2.74 -11.57 -2.05
C LYS A 110 -2.15 -12.65 -2.97
N HIS A 111 -1.47 -12.26 -4.05
CA HIS A 111 -1.01 -13.17 -5.10
C HIS A 111 0.39 -12.84 -5.63
N PRO A 112 1.42 -12.78 -4.78
CA PRO A 112 2.72 -12.22 -5.15
C PRO A 112 3.49 -13.03 -6.20
N GLN A 113 3.16 -14.32 -6.39
CA GLN A 113 3.83 -15.21 -7.35
C GLN A 113 3.47 -14.89 -8.82
N ARG A 114 2.40 -14.13 -9.04
CA ARG A 114 1.91 -13.75 -10.38
C ARG A 114 1.78 -12.23 -10.52
N ALA A 115 2.66 -11.51 -9.83
CA ALA A 115 2.64 -10.06 -9.79
C ALA A 115 2.82 -9.48 -11.20
N THR A 116 1.91 -8.60 -11.58
CA THR A 116 1.99 -7.80 -12.79
C THR A 116 2.93 -6.61 -12.59
N LEU A 117 3.36 -5.97 -13.68
CA LEU A 117 4.22 -4.78 -13.59
C LEU A 117 3.56 -3.65 -12.77
N ASP A 118 2.26 -3.43 -12.93
CA ASP A 118 1.51 -2.42 -12.17
C ASP A 118 1.45 -2.72 -10.66
N GLU A 119 1.37 -4.00 -10.30
CA GLU A 119 1.46 -4.46 -8.92
C GLU A 119 2.87 -4.24 -8.34
N LEU A 120 3.92 -4.51 -9.12
CA LEU A 120 5.30 -4.20 -8.71
C LEU A 120 5.55 -2.69 -8.59
N ILE A 121 4.96 -1.87 -9.47
CA ILE A 121 4.99 -0.41 -9.35
C ILE A 121 4.28 0.03 -8.07
N SER A 122 3.15 -0.58 -7.71
CA SER A 122 2.45 -0.25 -6.46
C SER A 122 3.24 -0.60 -5.20
N LEU A 123 4.03 -1.68 -5.24
CA LEU A 123 5.03 -2.00 -4.21
C LEU A 123 6.08 -0.90 -4.12
N ASN A 124 6.65 -0.50 -5.27
CA ASN A 124 7.68 0.54 -5.29
C ASN A 124 7.15 1.87 -4.78
N ILE A 125 5.92 2.26 -5.10
CA ILE A 125 5.30 3.50 -4.60
C ILE A 125 5.26 3.49 -3.07
N LEU A 126 4.83 2.41 -2.42
CA LEU A 126 4.88 2.34 -0.94
C LEU A 126 6.30 2.57 -0.42
N THR A 127 7.30 1.93 -1.04
CA THR A 127 8.70 2.09 -0.61
C THR A 127 9.20 3.52 -0.86
N HIS A 128 8.91 4.08 -2.03
CA HIS A 128 9.27 5.43 -2.47
C HIS A 128 8.72 6.49 -1.52
N GLU A 129 7.41 6.47 -1.28
CA GLU A 129 6.79 7.42 -0.35
C GLU A 129 7.28 7.22 1.08
N SER A 130 7.67 6.01 1.46
CA SER A 130 8.33 5.77 2.75
C SER A 130 9.71 6.44 2.82
N MET A 131 10.47 6.50 1.72
CA MET A 131 11.77 7.20 1.70
C MET A 131 11.58 8.72 1.82
N HIS A 132 10.53 9.27 1.19
CA HIS A 132 10.13 10.65 1.44
C HIS A 132 9.74 10.89 2.89
N ALA A 133 8.91 10.02 3.49
CA ALA A 133 8.57 10.11 4.91
C ALA A 133 9.78 9.95 5.85
N ARG A 134 10.83 9.24 5.41
CA ARG A 134 12.13 9.16 6.10
C ARG A 134 12.92 10.47 6.04
N GLY A 135 12.54 11.40 5.16
CA GLY A 135 13.14 12.73 5.04
C GLY A 135 13.99 12.95 3.80
N GLU A 136 13.95 12.06 2.81
CA GLU A 136 14.58 12.31 1.51
C GLU A 136 13.67 13.20 0.65
N TYR A 137 14.23 14.24 0.05
CA TYR A 137 13.48 15.21 -0.76
C TYR A 137 13.84 15.14 -2.24
N ASN A 138 14.95 14.47 -2.58
CA ASN A 138 15.38 14.32 -3.96
C ASN A 138 14.74 13.09 -4.60
N GLU A 139 13.81 13.30 -5.53
CA GLU A 139 13.08 12.25 -6.26
C GLU A 139 13.98 11.12 -6.78
N ALA A 140 15.09 11.46 -7.44
CA ALA A 140 15.99 10.45 -8.04
C ALA A 140 16.71 9.61 -6.97
N LYS A 141 17.05 10.23 -5.83
CA LYS A 141 17.62 9.54 -4.68
C LYS A 141 16.54 8.71 -3.97
N THR A 142 15.35 9.26 -3.71
CA THR A 142 14.20 8.55 -3.14
C THR A 142 13.89 7.29 -3.95
N GLU A 143 13.80 7.42 -5.26
CA GLU A 143 13.50 6.31 -6.17
C GLU A 143 14.61 5.26 -6.15
N CYS A 144 15.88 5.68 -6.05
CA CYS A 144 16.97 4.73 -5.89
C CYS A 144 16.95 4.00 -4.54
N GLU A 145 16.72 4.73 -3.45
CA GLU A 145 16.57 4.17 -2.12
C GLU A 145 15.40 3.18 -2.05
N ALA A 146 14.32 3.47 -2.78
CA ALA A 146 13.13 2.63 -2.90
C ALA A 146 13.42 1.33 -3.64
N VAL A 147 14.02 1.42 -4.82
CA VAL A 147 14.44 0.26 -5.61
C VAL A 147 15.31 -0.67 -4.78
N GLN A 148 16.26 -0.13 -4.03
CA GLN A 148 17.12 -0.92 -3.15
C GLN A 148 16.34 -1.63 -2.05
N ARG A 149 15.28 -1.02 -1.52
CA ARG A 149 14.50 -1.56 -0.40
C ARG A 149 13.27 -2.37 -0.82
N ASN A 150 12.93 -2.46 -2.10
CA ASN A 150 11.75 -3.22 -2.56
C ASN A 150 11.74 -4.68 -2.11
N TYR A 151 12.91 -5.35 -2.10
CA TYR A 151 13.01 -6.71 -1.54
C TYR A 151 12.58 -6.75 -0.06
N ARG A 152 13.12 -5.85 0.76
CA ARG A 152 12.75 -5.71 2.18
C ARG A 152 11.28 -5.37 2.32
N THR A 153 10.75 -4.40 1.59
CA THR A 153 9.34 -4.01 1.63
C THR A 153 8.43 -5.19 1.33
N ALA A 154 8.70 -5.95 0.27
CA ALA A 154 7.93 -7.13 -0.07
C ALA A 154 7.93 -8.18 1.06
N LYS A 155 9.07 -8.39 1.73
CA LYS A 155 9.14 -9.28 2.90
C LYS A 155 8.34 -8.78 4.07
N LEU A 156 8.39 -7.48 4.37
CA LEU A 156 7.58 -6.88 5.44
C LEU A 156 6.07 -6.98 5.14
N LEU A 157 5.71 -7.00 3.85
CA LEU A 157 4.34 -7.28 3.39
C LEU A 157 3.94 -8.77 3.49
N GLY A 158 4.84 -9.65 3.93
CA GLY A 158 4.59 -11.08 4.11
C GLY A 158 4.89 -11.94 2.87
N VAL A 159 5.55 -11.40 1.85
CA VAL A 159 5.92 -12.15 0.64
C VAL A 159 7.10 -13.10 0.94
N PRO A 160 7.06 -14.37 0.50
CA PRO A 160 8.20 -15.28 0.63
C PRO A 160 9.48 -14.72 0.00
N ALA A 161 10.63 -14.95 0.63
CA ALA A 161 11.89 -14.28 0.28
C ALA A 161 12.28 -14.44 -1.20
N ASN A 162 12.20 -15.65 -1.76
CA ASN A 162 12.52 -15.90 -3.17
C ASN A 162 11.60 -15.11 -4.12
N ILE A 163 10.29 -15.06 -3.82
CA ILE A 163 9.30 -14.32 -4.60
C ILE A 163 9.52 -12.81 -4.44
N ALA A 164 9.80 -12.35 -3.23
CA ALA A 164 10.11 -10.95 -2.95
C ALA A 164 11.36 -10.48 -3.73
N LYS A 165 12.40 -11.31 -3.76
CA LYS A 165 13.66 -11.03 -4.47
C LYS A 165 13.43 -10.95 -5.97
N GLN A 166 12.72 -11.93 -6.52
CA GLN A 166 12.36 -11.95 -7.94
C GLN A 166 11.53 -10.73 -8.32
N ASN A 167 10.46 -10.44 -7.57
CA ASN A 167 9.59 -9.28 -7.81
C ASN A 167 10.35 -7.95 -7.78
N ALA A 168 11.28 -7.78 -6.82
CA ALA A 168 12.09 -6.58 -6.73
C ALA A 168 13.08 -6.45 -7.91
N LEU A 169 13.71 -7.55 -8.32
CA LEU A 169 14.58 -7.58 -9.50
C LEU A 169 13.80 -7.34 -10.80
N ASP A 170 12.59 -7.86 -10.92
CA ASP A 170 11.73 -7.67 -12.08
C ASP A 170 11.30 -6.21 -12.22
N TYR A 171 11.00 -5.53 -11.11
CA TYR A 171 10.79 -4.07 -11.12
C TYR A 171 12.03 -3.33 -11.62
N TYR A 172 13.20 -3.62 -11.05
CA TYR A 172 14.44 -2.95 -11.42
C TYR A 172 14.78 -3.14 -12.91
N LYS A 173 14.73 -4.39 -13.39
CA LYS A 173 15.11 -4.74 -14.77
C LYS A 173 14.11 -4.24 -15.80
N ASN A 174 12.81 -4.41 -15.54
CA ASN A 174 11.78 -4.20 -16.55
C ASN A 174 11.15 -2.81 -16.49
N PHE A 175 11.23 -2.12 -15.35
CA PHE A 175 10.74 -0.75 -15.19
C PHE A 175 11.88 0.23 -15.06
N TYR A 176 12.66 0.18 -13.97
CA TYR A 176 13.65 1.21 -13.63
C TYR A 176 14.67 1.43 -14.75
N LEU A 177 15.34 0.36 -15.20
CA LEU A 177 16.40 0.46 -16.21
C LEU A 177 15.90 0.89 -17.61
N ALA A 178 14.60 0.75 -17.88
CA ALA A 178 13.99 1.20 -19.14
C ALA A 178 13.72 2.71 -19.16
N ARG A 179 13.85 3.41 -18.03
CA ARG A 179 13.58 4.85 -17.89
C ARG A 179 14.85 5.67 -18.08
N ASN A 180 14.72 6.87 -18.62
CA ASN A 180 15.83 7.79 -18.87
C ASN A 180 15.43 9.26 -18.65
N ASP A 181 14.41 9.50 -17.82
CA ASP A 181 14.04 10.84 -17.38
C ASP A 181 14.72 11.17 -16.04
N GLY A 182 14.68 12.44 -15.62
CA GLY A 182 15.38 12.93 -14.43
C GLY A 182 14.87 12.37 -13.10
N TYR A 183 13.79 11.57 -13.10
CA TYR A 183 13.29 10.84 -11.95
C TYR A 183 14.12 9.57 -11.66
N PHE A 184 14.84 9.04 -12.66
CA PHE A 184 15.65 7.83 -12.54
C PHE A 184 17.12 8.15 -12.78
N SER A 185 17.99 7.70 -11.88
CA SER A 185 19.43 7.96 -11.95
C SER A 185 20.19 6.75 -12.48
N LYS A 186 21.11 6.96 -13.43
CA LYS A 186 22.05 5.93 -13.90
C LYS A 186 23.07 5.53 -12.83
N GLU A 187 23.22 6.33 -11.79
CA GLU A 187 24.06 6.05 -10.62
C GLU A 187 23.37 5.09 -9.63
N CYS A 188 22.10 4.76 -9.85
CA CYS A 188 21.38 3.75 -9.08
C CYS A 188 21.62 2.34 -9.62
N ALA A 189 22.75 1.76 -9.25
CA ALA A 189 23.09 0.40 -9.61
C ALA A 189 24.10 -0.18 -8.60
N PRO A 190 24.27 -1.51 -8.54
CA PRO A 190 25.25 -2.14 -7.65
C PRO A 190 26.64 -1.54 -7.84
N GLY A 191 27.27 -1.11 -6.75
CA GLY A 191 28.63 -0.56 -6.76
C GLY A 191 28.78 0.87 -7.29
N LYS A 192 27.68 1.55 -7.64
CA LYS A 192 27.71 2.94 -8.14
C LYS A 192 27.49 3.96 -7.02
N ALA A 193 27.53 5.24 -7.38
CA ALA A 193 27.51 6.36 -6.44
C ALA A 193 26.22 6.46 -5.58
N MET A 194 25.10 5.85 -6.01
CA MET A 194 23.85 5.83 -5.24
C MET A 194 23.52 4.45 -4.64
N ASP A 195 24.45 3.50 -4.64
CA ASP A 195 24.29 2.23 -3.93
C ASP A 195 24.50 2.45 -2.42
N ASP A 196 23.47 2.20 -1.61
CA ASP A 196 23.53 2.26 -0.16
C ASP A 196 24.27 1.04 0.44
N HIS A 197 24.60 0.04 -0.38
CA HIS A 197 25.28 -1.21 0.03
C HIS A 197 24.53 -1.97 1.14
N LEU A 198 23.19 -1.98 1.07
CA LEU A 198 22.35 -2.68 2.03
C LEU A 198 22.48 -4.20 1.87
N LYS A 199 22.60 -4.92 3.00
CA LYS A 199 22.62 -6.40 3.06
C LYS A 199 21.28 -7.05 2.70
N ASP A 200 20.23 -6.26 2.61
CA ASP A 200 18.91 -6.68 2.17
C ASP A 200 18.48 -5.84 0.96
N SER A 201 19.43 -5.42 0.12
CA SER A 201 19.12 -4.72 -1.11
C SER A 201 18.49 -5.65 -2.15
N THR A 202 17.73 -5.07 -3.06
CA THR A 202 17.17 -5.75 -4.23
C THR A 202 18.22 -6.48 -5.05
N TRP A 203 19.47 -5.99 -5.11
CA TRP A 203 20.54 -6.60 -5.90
C TRP A 203 21.61 -7.32 -5.08
N ASP A 204 21.47 -7.45 -3.75
CA ASP A 204 22.40 -8.24 -2.95
C ASP A 204 22.32 -9.73 -3.31
N GLU A 205 23.39 -10.28 -3.86
CA GLU A 205 23.48 -11.68 -4.30
C GLU A 205 23.60 -12.67 -3.13
N SER A 206 23.87 -12.19 -1.91
CA SER A 206 23.97 -13.04 -0.71
C SER A 206 22.62 -13.61 -0.26
N VAL A 207 21.53 -13.11 -0.82
CA VAL A 207 20.16 -13.44 -0.47
C VAL A 207 19.50 -14.21 -1.63
N PRO A 208 19.24 -15.53 -1.46
CA PRO A 208 18.63 -16.36 -2.51
C PRO A 208 17.17 -15.99 -2.81
#